data_AF-A0AAJ2NTL6-F1
#
_entry.id   AF-A0AAJ2NTL6-F1
#
_cell.length_a   1.000
_cell.length_b   1.000
_cell.length_c   1.000
_cell.angle_alpha   90.00
_cell.angle_beta   90.00
_cell.angle_gamma   90.00
#
_symmetry.space_group_name_H-M   'P 1'
#
loop_
_entity.id
_entity.type
_entity.pdbx_description
1 polymer ?
#
loop_
_entity_poly.entity_id
_entity_poly.type
_entity_poly.pdbx_seq_one_letter_code
_entity_poly.pdbx_strand_id
1 'polypeptide(L)' 'VLPADHFIQNEGPLKIADFEMNVYHTPGHSPGSVSYYFEKEGFVISGDALFQGSIGRTDLPGGNQTQLLKSIHDKLLT' A
#
# COMPACT_ATOMS: atom_id res chain seq x y z
N VAL A 1 3.93 -3.24 23.03
CA VAL A 1 3.20 -2.56 21.93
C VAL A 1 1.74 -2.92 22.09
N LEU A 2 0.85 -1.94 22.24
CA LEU A 2 -0.59 -2.21 22.26
C LEU A 2 -1.04 -2.61 20.84
N PRO A 3 -2.02 -3.51 20.69
CA PRO A 3 -2.55 -3.86 19.38
C PRO A 3 -3.20 -2.63 18.73
N ALA A 4 -3.35 -2.66 17.41
CA ALA A 4 -4.15 -1.68 16.70
C ALA A 4 -5.62 -1.77 17.14
N ASP A 5 -6.30 -0.63 17.23
CA ASP A 5 -7.73 -0.58 17.53
C ASP A 5 -8.57 -1.25 16.43
N HIS A 6 -8.11 -1.13 15.18
CA HIS A 6 -8.72 -1.73 14.00
C HIS A 6 -7.67 -2.27 13.03
N PHE A 7 -7.90 -3.48 12.54
CA PHE A 7 -7.08 -4.09 11.49
C PHE A 7 -7.76 -3.96 10.14
N ILE A 8 -6.96 -3.68 9.12
CA ILE A 8 -7.38 -3.80 7.72
C ILE A 8 -7.15 -5.24 7.31
N GLN A 9 -8.23 -5.99 7.06
CA GLN A 9 -8.16 -7.42 6.78
C GLN A 9 -8.21 -7.76 5.29
N ASN A 10 -8.81 -6.89 4.47
CA ASN A 10 -9.05 -7.16 3.05
C ASN A 10 -8.74 -5.94 2.20
N GLU A 11 -8.45 -6.20 0.92
CA GLU A 11 -8.41 -5.18 -0.12
C GLU A 11 -9.80 -4.70 -0.52
N GLY A 12 -9.84 -3.63 -1.31
CA GLY A 12 -11.06 -3.11 -1.93
C GLY A 12 -11.62 -1.87 -1.22
N PRO A 13 -12.91 -1.59 -1.39
CA PRO A 13 -13.50 -0.35 -0.90
C PRO A 13 -13.45 -0.22 0.62
N LEU A 14 -12.99 0.93 1.08
CA LEU A 14 -12.95 1.33 2.49
C LEU A 14 -13.49 2.74 2.63
N LYS A 15 -14.39 2.93 3.60
CA LYS A 15 -14.92 4.24 3.97
C LYS A 15 -14.57 4.57 5.41
N ILE A 16 -13.93 5.71 5.61
CA ILE A 16 -13.62 6.25 6.94
C ILE A 16 -14.18 7.67 6.99
N ALA A 17 -15.25 7.87 7.76
CA ALA A 17 -16.02 9.11 7.75
C ALA A 17 -16.39 9.52 6.30
N ASP A 18 -15.90 10.68 5.84
CA ASP A 18 -16.16 11.21 4.50
C ASP A 18 -15.15 10.74 3.44
N PHE A 19 -14.11 10.00 3.85
CA PHE A 19 -13.10 9.47 2.94
C PHE A 19 -13.53 8.14 2.35
N GLU A 20 -13.59 8.07 1.03
CA GLU A 20 -13.86 6.85 0.26
C GLU A 20 -12.61 6.50 -0.55
N MET A 21 -12.07 5.31 -0.33
CA MET A 21 -10.82 4.87 -0.95
C MET A 21 -10.87 3.37 -1.27
N ASN A 22 -10.04 2.92 -2.20
CA ASN A 22 -9.75 1.50 -2.40
C ASN A 22 -8.41 1.17 -1.72
N VAL A 23 -8.40 0.12 -0.90
CA VAL A 23 -7.20 -0.40 -0.27
C VAL A 23 -6.57 -1.45 -1.16
N TYR A 24 -5.27 -1.32 -1.39
CA TYR A 24 -4.45 -2.30 -2.09
C TYR A 24 -3.33 -2.80 -1.18
N HIS A 25 -3.18 -4.10 -1.03
CA HIS A 25 -2.02 -4.71 -0.36
C HIS A 25 -0.82 -4.60 -1.30
N THR A 26 0.18 -3.82 -0.92
CA THR A 26 1.37 -3.55 -1.73
C THR A 26 2.63 -4.01 -0.99
N PRO A 27 2.78 -5.32 -0.71
CA PRO A 27 3.89 -5.83 0.06
C PRO A 27 5.20 -5.75 -0.71
N GLY A 28 6.30 -5.77 0.05
CA GLY A 28 7.65 -5.91 -0.46
C GLY A 28 8.64 -4.93 0.18
N HIS A 29 8.22 -3.69 0.45
CA HIS A 29 8.94 -2.84 1.42
C HIS A 29 8.79 -3.43 2.84
N SER A 30 7.55 -3.74 3.21
CA SER A 30 7.21 -4.56 4.37
C SER A 30 6.13 -5.59 4.00
N PRO A 31 5.97 -6.68 4.77
CA PRO A 31 4.92 -7.68 4.50
C PRO A 31 3.49 -7.14 4.59
N GLY A 32 3.27 -6.12 5.43
CA GLY A 32 1.95 -5.53 5.68
C GLY A 32 1.69 -4.20 4.97
N SER A 33 2.58 -3.78 4.06
CA SER A 33 2.43 -2.51 3.34
C SER A 33 1.13 -2.48 2.52
N VAL A 34 0.42 -1.35 2.58
CA VAL A 34 -0.79 -1.08 1.82
C VAL A 34 -0.71 0.29 1.16
N SER A 35 -1.47 0.48 0.09
CA SER A 35 -1.70 1.75 -0.59
C SER A 35 -3.20 2.07 -0.60
N TYR A 36 -3.54 3.36 -0.47
CA TYR A 36 -4.92 3.84 -0.47
C TYR A 36 -5.17 4.72 -1.69
N TYR A 37 -6.04 4.25 -2.59
CA TYR A 37 -6.37 4.95 -3.81
C TYR A 37 -7.70 5.71 -3.66
N PHE A 38 -7.63 7.02 -3.84
CA PHE A 38 -8.75 7.94 -3.80
C PHE A 38 -9.21 8.19 -5.23
N GLU A 39 -10.08 7.31 -5.73
CA GLU A 39 -10.48 7.28 -7.14
C GLU A 39 -11.18 8.57 -7.59
N LYS A 40 -12.00 9.17 -6.70
CA LYS A 40 -12.70 10.42 -7.00
C LYS A 40 -11.76 11.61 -7.14
N GLU A 41 -10.71 11.66 -6.32
CA GLU A 41 -9.73 12.74 -6.26
C GLU A 41 -8.52 12.50 -7.17
N GLY A 42 -8.37 11.29 -7.72
CA GLY A 42 -7.31 10.94 -8.67
C GLY A 42 -5.91 10.87 -8.07
N PHE A 43 -5.78 10.49 -6.80
CA PHE A 43 -4.47 10.31 -6.15
C PHE A 43 -4.38 9.02 -5.32
N VAL A 44 -3.14 8.62 -5.02
CA VAL A 44 -2.84 7.48 -4.16
C VAL A 44 -1.92 7.88 -3.02
N ILE A 45 -2.19 7.35 -1.83
CA ILE A 45 -1.24 7.33 -0.72
C ILE A 45 -0.53 5.97 -0.78
N SER A 46 0.67 5.94 -1.36
CA SER A 46 1.43 4.70 -1.63
C SER A 46 2.29 4.21 -0.47
N GLY A 47 2.40 4.99 0.61
CA GLY A 47 3.41 4.79 1.64
C GLY A 47 4.81 4.71 1.02
N ASP A 48 5.63 3.78 1.51
CA ASP A 48 6.99 3.55 1.00
C ASP A 48 7.05 2.57 -0.18
N ALA A 49 5.92 2.29 -0.85
CA ALA A 49 5.95 1.38 -1.99
C ALA A 49 6.61 2.03 -3.22
N LEU A 50 6.16 3.23 -3.61
CA LEU A 50 6.57 3.93 -4.82
C LEU A 50 6.91 5.39 -4.50
N PHE A 51 8.04 5.86 -5.01
CA PHE A 51 8.48 7.25 -4.95
C PHE A 51 8.74 7.80 -6.35
N GLN A 52 8.92 9.11 -6.45
CA GLN A 52 9.34 9.72 -7.70
C GLN A 52 10.76 9.25 -8.08
N GLY A 53 10.83 8.38 -9.09
CA GLY A 53 12.09 7.85 -9.61
C GLY A 53 12.72 6.74 -8.76
N SER A 54 12.03 6.21 -7.75
CA SER A 54 12.56 5.13 -6.89
C SER A 54 11.44 4.34 -6.17
N ILE A 55 11.84 3.40 -5.33
CA ILE A 55 10.95 2.54 -4.52
C ILE A 55 11.50 2.44 -3.09
N GLY A 56 10.69 2.00 -2.13
CA GLY A 56 11.14 1.72 -0.76
C GLY A 56 12.24 0.66 -0.70
N ARG A 57 13.08 0.77 0.33
CA ARG A 57 14.12 -0.23 0.62
C ARG A 57 13.49 -1.60 0.93
N THR A 58 14.19 -2.68 0.64
CA THR A 58 13.67 -4.06 0.83
C THR A 58 14.68 -4.99 1.49
N ASP A 59 15.72 -4.45 2.11
CA ASP A 59 16.84 -5.18 2.71
C ASP A 59 16.66 -5.50 4.20
N LEU A 60 15.60 -4.98 4.83
CA LEU A 60 15.24 -5.28 6.21
C LEU A 60 14.41 -6.58 6.31
N PRO A 61 14.31 -7.22 7.49
CA PRO A 61 13.52 -8.44 7.67
C PRO A 61 12.08 -8.29 7.17
N GLY A 62 11.66 -9.23 6.31
CA GLY A 62 10.35 -9.21 5.65
C GLY A 62 10.29 -8.38 4.36
N GLY A 63 11.36 -7.66 4.01
CA GLY A 63 11.49 -6.98 2.72
C GLY A 63 11.76 -7.96 1.57
N ASN A 64 11.22 -7.66 0.40
CA ASN A 64 11.38 -8.43 -0.84
C ASN A 64 11.21 -7.52 -2.08
N GLN A 65 12.30 -7.28 -2.81
CA GLN A 65 12.31 -6.38 -3.98
C GLN A 65 11.44 -6.89 -5.13
N THR A 66 11.52 -8.18 -5.45
CA THR A 66 10.71 -8.78 -6.51
C THR A 66 9.22 -8.66 -6.20
N GLN A 67 8.84 -8.86 -4.94
CA GLN A 67 7.46 -8.68 -4.49
C GLN A 67 7.02 -7.21 -4.57
N LEU A 68 7.88 -6.27 -4.16
CA LEU A 68 7.58 -4.84 -4.22
C LEU A 68 7.32 -4.39 -5.66
N LEU A 69 8.20 -4.77 -6.59
CA LEU A 69 8.04 -4.44 -8.01
C LEU A 69 6.75 -5.03 -8.58
N LYS A 70 6.43 -6.29 -8.26
CA LYS A 70 5.16 -6.92 -8.67
C LYS A 70 3.96 -6.14 -8.13
N SER A 71 3.97 -5.77 -6.85
CA SER A 71 2.91 -4.98 -6.22
C SER A 71 2.69 -3.63 -6.89
N ILE A 72 3.77 -2.93 -7.25
CA ILE A 72 3.72 -1.64 -7.95
C ILE A 72 3.10 -1.81 -9.34
N HIS A 73 3.60 -2.78 -10.12
CA HIS A 73 3.11 -3.01 -11.49
C HIS A 73 1.64 -3.44 -11.53
N ASP A 74 1.22 -4.32 -10.64
CA ASP A 74 -0.13 -4.88 -10.67
C ASP A 74 -1.20 -3.97 -10.04
N LYS A 75 -0.81 -2.93 -9.29
CA LYS A 75 -1.76 -2.13 -8.49
C LYS A 75 -1.59 -0.61 -8.58
N LEU A 76 -0.40 -0.11 -8.88
CA LEU A 76 -0.11 1.34 -8.87
C LEU A 76 0.18 1.91 -10.26
N LEU A 77 0.53 1.08 -11.24
CA LEU A 77 0.85 1.48 -12.61
C LEU A 77 -0.13 0.90 -13.65
N THR A 78 -1.35 0.56 -13.22
CA THR A 78 -2.40 -0.05 -14.05
C THR A 78 -3.38 0.95 -14.62
#